data_AF-A0A1Z9T1P2-F1
#
_entry.id   AF-A0A1Z9T1P2-F1
#
_cell.length_a   1.000
_cell.length_b   1.000
_cell.length_c   1.000
_cell.angle_alpha   90.00
_cell.angle_beta   90.00
_cell.angle_gamma   90.00
#
_symmetry.space_group_name_H-M   'P 1'
#
loop_
_entity.id
_entity.type
_entity.pdbx_description
1 polymer ?
#
loop_
_entity_poly.entity_id
_entity_poly.type
_entity_poly.pdbx_seq_one_letter_code
_entity_poly.pdbx_strand_id
1 'polypeptide(L)'
;MKKYLFIVLFAGVWSCEDAELTNSNLDETHNYTILSALRERTDISFDKKTRDLNTLLSDSSSFAYIFPNTDISCGHIIRYYFHTNIHLGEDSNELISMDQSVFRLVEFDSLQEEEYIINLSEQVIIAIGDMYYGYSELQDFLDDYPDVVLPN
;
A
#
# COMPACT_ATOMS: atom_id res chain seq x y z
N MET A 1 -57.99 -22.44 1.82
CA MET A 1 -58.00 -23.77 1.17
C MET A 1 -56.69 -24.49 1.48
N LYS A 2 -56.72 -25.82 1.43
CA LYS A 2 -55.81 -26.75 2.12
C LYS A 2 -54.34 -26.66 1.70
N LYS A 3 -53.48 -26.93 2.70
CA LYS A 3 -52.04 -27.25 2.69
C LYS A 3 -51.61 -28.08 1.48
N TYR A 4 -50.42 -27.82 0.95
CA TYR A 4 -49.42 -28.88 0.71
C TYR A 4 -48.00 -28.35 0.96
N LEU A 5 -47.38 -29.01 1.92
CA LEU A 5 -45.98 -28.99 2.33
C LEU A 5 -45.23 -29.96 1.40
N PHE A 6 -44.20 -29.51 0.69
CA PHE A 6 -43.24 -30.40 0.04
C PHE A 6 -41.86 -30.14 0.64
N ILE A 7 -41.48 -31.03 1.57
CA ILE A 7 -40.14 -31.17 2.10
C ILE A 7 -39.41 -32.11 1.15
N VAL A 8 -38.32 -31.65 0.54
CA VAL A 8 -37.38 -32.53 -0.15
C VAL A 8 -36.15 -32.67 0.74
N LEU A 9 -36.07 -33.83 1.40
CA LEU A 9 -34.88 -34.34 2.08
C LEU A 9 -33.86 -34.79 1.01
N PHE A 10 -32.75 -34.08 0.88
CA PHE A 10 -31.53 -34.66 0.31
C PHE A 10 -30.60 -35.01 1.48
N ALA A 11 -30.66 -36.27 1.89
CA ALA A 11 -29.65 -36.88 2.74
C ALA A 11 -28.44 -37.21 1.86
N GLY A 12 -27.50 -36.26 1.76
CA GLY A 12 -26.14 -36.52 1.30
C GLY A 12 -25.26 -36.75 2.51
N VAL A 13 -25.05 -38.02 2.88
CA VAL A 13 -24.07 -38.41 3.89
C VAL A 13 -22.70 -38.42 3.22
N TRP A 14 -21.93 -37.36 3.37
CA TRP A 14 -20.47 -37.46 3.33
C TRP A 14 -19.97 -37.35 4.75
N SER A 15 -19.62 -38.52 5.30
CA SER A 15 -18.80 -38.66 6.49
C SER A 15 -17.38 -38.17 6.15
N CYS A 16 -16.81 -37.30 6.95
CA CYS A 16 -15.37 -37.26 7.17
C CYS A 16 -15.14 -37.20 8.68
N GLU A 17 -14.42 -38.20 9.15
CA GLU A 17 -14.11 -38.57 10.52
C GLU A 17 -13.09 -37.61 11.13
N ASP A 18 -13.23 -37.33 12.43
CA ASP A 18 -12.40 -36.40 13.20
C ASP A 18 -10.91 -36.76 13.20
N ALA A 19 -10.06 -35.74 13.16
CA ALA A 19 -8.74 -35.80 13.77
C ALA A 19 -8.41 -34.43 14.36
N GLU A 20 -8.77 -34.21 15.63
CA GLU A 20 -8.04 -33.26 16.46
C GLU A 20 -6.66 -33.84 16.75
N LEU A 21 -5.62 -33.17 16.25
CA LEU A 21 -4.28 -33.27 16.80
C LEU A 21 -3.75 -31.86 16.92
N THR A 22 -3.77 -31.37 18.16
CA THR A 22 -3.18 -30.12 18.61
C THR A 22 -1.71 -30.08 18.23
N ASN A 23 -1.33 -29.11 17.40
CA ASN A 23 -0.02 -28.49 17.46
C ASN A 23 -0.24 -26.99 17.39
N SER A 24 -0.19 -26.34 18.55
CA SER A 24 -0.08 -24.90 18.67
C SER A 24 1.29 -24.47 18.14
N ASN A 25 1.40 -24.29 16.84
CA ASN A 25 2.27 -23.27 16.31
C ASN A 25 1.37 -22.05 16.13
N LEU A 26 1.50 -21.09 17.04
CA LEU A 26 1.13 -19.72 16.75
C LEU A 26 2.07 -19.28 15.61
N ASP A 27 1.68 -19.62 14.39
CA ASP A 27 2.16 -18.91 13.23
C ASP A 27 1.48 -17.55 13.31
N GLU A 28 2.22 -16.55 13.75
CA GLU A 28 1.78 -15.17 13.70
C GLU A 28 1.60 -14.80 12.23
N THR A 29 0.43 -15.10 11.68
CA THR A 29 0.00 -14.56 10.39
C THR A 29 -0.14 -13.05 10.56
N HIS A 30 0.97 -12.33 10.41
CA HIS A 30 0.96 -10.91 10.09
C HIS A 30 0.16 -10.78 8.80
N ASN A 31 -1.09 -10.32 8.92
CA ASN A 31 -2.00 -10.15 7.81
C ASN A 31 -1.57 -8.91 7.05
N TYR A 32 -0.54 -9.08 6.24
CA TYR A 32 0.09 -7.99 5.53
C TYR A 32 -0.84 -7.44 4.46
N THR A 33 -1.18 -6.16 4.58
CA THR A 33 -2.07 -5.50 3.63
C THR A 33 -1.22 -4.70 2.64
N ILE A 34 -1.38 -5.01 1.35
CA ILE A 34 -0.68 -4.32 0.26
C ILE A 34 -1.68 -3.44 -0.50
N LEU A 35 -1.39 -2.15 -0.59
CA LEU A 35 -2.02 -1.25 -1.54
C LEU A 35 -1.18 -1.24 -2.82
N SER A 36 -1.54 -2.10 -3.78
CA SER A 36 -0.78 -2.26 -5.03
C SER A 36 -0.68 -0.96 -5.83
N ALA A 37 0.44 -0.72 -6.51
CA ALA A 37 0.60 0.40 -7.43
C ALA A 37 -0.56 0.46 -8.44
N LEU A 38 -0.95 1.67 -8.84
CA LEU A 38 -2.05 1.89 -9.78
C LEU A 38 -1.58 1.82 -11.24
N ARG A 39 -0.28 1.88 -11.48
CA ARG A 39 0.35 1.67 -12.79
C ARG A 39 1.80 1.21 -12.66
N GLU A 40 2.26 0.47 -13.65
CA GLU A 40 3.66 0.05 -13.79
C GLU A 40 4.45 1.04 -14.67
N ARG A 41 5.76 1.12 -14.44
CA ARG A 41 6.70 1.87 -15.28
C ARG A 41 7.32 0.94 -16.31
N THR A 42 6.69 0.83 -17.49
CA THR A 42 7.06 -0.19 -18.50
C THR A 42 8.12 0.25 -19.50
N ASP A 43 8.44 1.54 -19.55
CA ASP A 43 9.39 2.19 -20.47
C ASP A 43 10.85 2.18 -19.97
N ILE A 44 11.15 1.37 -18.95
CA ILE A 44 12.50 1.19 -18.37
C ILE A 44 12.97 -0.26 -18.47
N SER A 45 14.29 -0.46 -18.36
CA SER A 45 14.93 -1.78 -18.49
C SER A 45 15.01 -2.61 -17.20
N PHE A 46 14.56 -2.08 -16.06
CA PHE A 46 14.59 -2.83 -14.79
C PHE A 46 13.61 -4.00 -14.79
N ASP A 47 13.95 -5.09 -14.12
CA ASP A 47 13.06 -6.26 -14.01
C ASP A 47 11.77 -5.89 -13.24
N LYS A 48 11.92 -5.12 -12.16
CA LYS A 48 10.80 -4.56 -11.40
C LYS A 48 10.26 -3.31 -12.10
N LYS A 49 8.95 -3.25 -12.26
CA LYS A 49 8.23 -2.11 -12.89
C LYS A 49 7.49 -1.24 -11.87
N THR A 50 7.65 -1.56 -10.58
CA THR A 50 7.10 -0.81 -9.45
C THR A 50 8.15 -0.70 -8.35
N ARG A 51 7.96 0.26 -7.46
CA ARG A 51 8.67 0.37 -6.19
C ARG A 51 7.82 -0.24 -5.07
N ASP A 52 8.43 -0.44 -3.92
CA ASP A 52 7.77 -0.93 -2.71
C ASP A 52 8.05 0.05 -1.57
N LEU A 53 7.00 0.62 -0.97
CA LEU A 53 7.06 1.44 0.25
C LEU A 53 6.62 0.61 1.44
N ASN A 54 7.56 0.17 2.25
CA ASN A 54 7.30 -0.43 3.55
C ASN A 54 6.99 0.66 4.57
N THR A 55 5.97 0.45 5.41
CA THR A 55 5.62 1.40 6.45
C THR A 55 5.10 0.73 7.72
N LEU A 56 5.38 1.38 8.85
CA LEU A 56 4.86 1.02 10.18
C LEU A 56 3.32 1.12 10.26
N LEU A 57 2.70 1.90 9.36
CA LEU A 57 1.25 2.10 9.34
C LEU A 57 0.54 0.79 9.00
N SER A 58 -0.37 0.38 9.87
CA SER A 58 -1.17 -0.82 9.65
C SER A 58 -2.56 -0.52 9.07
N ASP A 59 -3.08 0.71 9.25
CA ASP A 59 -4.37 1.09 8.68
C ASP A 59 -4.20 1.66 7.27
N SER A 60 -4.79 0.96 6.29
CA SER A 60 -4.83 1.43 4.91
C SER A 60 -5.62 2.73 4.73
N SER A 61 -6.58 3.01 5.62
CA SER A 61 -7.48 4.15 5.48
C SER A 61 -6.75 5.48 5.67
N SER A 62 -5.63 5.49 6.39
CA SER A 62 -4.77 6.66 6.60
C SER A 62 -4.25 7.24 5.28
N PHE A 63 -4.04 6.42 4.25
CA PHE A 63 -3.63 6.90 2.92
C PHE A 63 -4.73 7.61 2.13
N ALA A 64 -5.92 7.79 2.71
CA ALA A 64 -7.00 8.60 2.15
C ALA A 64 -6.87 10.11 2.45
N TYR A 65 -5.96 10.54 3.35
CA TYR A 65 -5.71 11.97 3.58
C TYR A 65 -5.25 12.67 2.30
N ILE A 66 -5.75 13.88 2.09
CA ILE A 66 -5.45 14.70 0.91
C ILE A 66 -4.07 15.33 1.09
N PHE A 67 -3.25 15.24 0.05
CA PHE A 67 -1.93 15.84 0.07
C PHE A 67 -2.04 17.37 -0.10
N PRO A 68 -1.28 18.18 0.65
CA PRO A 68 -1.39 19.64 0.61
C PRO A 68 -1.32 20.20 -0.82
N ASN A 69 -2.17 21.19 -1.11
CA ASN A 69 -2.29 21.86 -2.41
C ASN A 69 -2.67 20.94 -3.58
N THR A 70 -3.30 19.81 -3.29
CA THR A 70 -3.90 18.91 -4.28
C THR A 70 -5.35 18.60 -3.90
N ASP A 71 -6.08 17.93 -4.79
CA ASP A 71 -7.38 17.31 -4.52
C ASP A 71 -7.31 15.77 -4.50
N ILE A 72 -6.09 15.20 -4.43
CA ILE A 72 -5.85 13.76 -4.46
C ILE A 72 -5.20 13.26 -3.17
N SER A 73 -5.46 11.99 -2.84
CA SER A 73 -4.95 11.41 -1.60
C SER A 73 -3.46 11.06 -1.69
N CYS A 74 -2.80 11.05 -0.54
CA CYS A 74 -1.42 10.60 -0.37
C CYS A 74 -1.19 9.22 -1.00
N GLY A 75 -2.10 8.27 -0.74
CA GLY A 75 -2.04 6.94 -1.35
C GLY A 75 -2.17 6.97 -2.87
N HIS A 76 -3.01 7.85 -3.42
CA HIS A 76 -3.15 7.97 -4.87
C HIS A 76 -1.86 8.51 -5.50
N ILE A 77 -1.25 9.54 -4.92
CA ILE A 77 0.02 10.11 -5.41
C ILE A 77 1.09 9.04 -5.48
N ILE A 78 1.34 8.35 -4.36
CA ILE A 78 2.38 7.32 -4.25
C ILE A 78 2.14 6.18 -5.26
N ARG A 79 0.90 5.70 -5.36
CA ARG A 79 0.56 4.52 -6.16
C ARG A 79 0.44 4.82 -7.66
N TYR A 80 -0.03 6.00 -8.02
CA TYR A 80 -0.26 6.40 -9.41
C TYR A 80 0.95 7.12 -9.99
N TYR A 81 1.28 8.32 -9.50
CA TYR A 81 2.36 9.12 -10.08
C TYR A 81 3.71 8.42 -9.95
N PHE A 82 3.95 7.76 -8.80
CA PHE A 82 5.25 7.22 -8.43
C PHE A 82 5.37 5.69 -8.50
N HIS A 83 4.40 5.00 -9.11
CA HIS A 83 4.49 3.55 -9.39
C HIS A 83 4.84 2.69 -8.17
N THR A 84 4.34 3.03 -6.98
CA THR A 84 4.79 2.43 -5.73
C THR A 84 3.68 1.60 -5.08
N ASN A 85 3.96 0.34 -4.74
CA ASN A 85 3.12 -0.46 -3.84
C ASN A 85 3.32 0.04 -2.41
N ILE A 86 2.27 0.07 -1.60
CA ILE A 86 2.37 0.41 -0.18
C ILE A 86 2.12 -0.84 0.64
N HIS A 87 3.06 -1.13 1.51
CA HIS A 87 3.24 -2.34 2.27
C HIS A 87 3.04 -2.00 3.75
N LEU A 88 1.89 -2.38 4.31
CA LEU A 88 1.39 -1.90 5.61
C LEU A 88 1.77 -2.83 6.78
N GLY A 89 2.12 -2.25 7.92
CA GLY A 89 2.44 -2.98 9.14
C GLY A 89 3.80 -3.66 9.09
N GLU A 90 4.75 -3.05 8.38
CA GLU A 90 6.15 -3.45 8.33
C GLU A 90 6.93 -2.97 9.55
N ASP A 91 8.15 -3.47 9.71
CA ASP A 91 9.05 -3.13 10.84
C ASP A 91 9.78 -1.79 10.68
N SER A 92 9.70 -1.16 9.50
CA SER A 92 10.40 0.09 9.19
C SER A 92 9.72 0.88 8.06
N ASN A 93 9.98 2.20 8.02
CA ASN A 93 9.65 3.03 6.87
C ASN A 93 10.81 3.01 5.86
N GLU A 94 10.64 2.26 4.78
CA GLU A 94 11.67 2.08 3.75
C GLU A 94 11.06 2.12 2.35
N LEU A 95 11.69 2.87 1.45
CA LEU A 95 11.39 2.83 0.03
C LEU A 95 12.40 1.93 -0.68
N ILE A 96 11.91 0.93 -1.38
CA ILE A 96 12.68 0.01 -2.21
C ILE A 96 12.44 0.40 -3.67
N SER A 97 13.48 0.89 -4.34
CA SER A 97 13.40 1.32 -5.75
C SER A 97 13.30 0.14 -6.72
N MET A 98 13.01 0.44 -7.98
CA MET A 98 12.92 -0.57 -9.05
C MET A 98 14.24 -1.29 -9.33
N ASP A 99 15.38 -0.69 -9.01
CA ASP A 99 16.70 -1.34 -9.08
C ASP A 99 17.08 -2.07 -7.77
N GLN A 100 16.14 -2.15 -6.82
CA GLN A 100 16.26 -2.77 -5.49
C GLN A 100 17.17 -2.02 -4.50
N SER A 101 17.56 -0.78 -4.80
CA SER A 101 18.17 0.08 -3.80
C SER A 101 17.17 0.42 -2.69
N VAL A 102 17.64 0.49 -1.45
CA VAL A 102 16.80 0.73 -0.26
C VAL A 102 17.11 2.11 0.31
N PHE A 103 16.06 2.92 0.50
CA PHE A 103 16.11 4.27 1.04
C PHE A 103 15.33 4.29 2.35
N ARG A 104 16.05 4.54 3.46
CA ARG A 104 15.42 4.67 4.77
C ARG A 104 14.77 6.04 4.89
N LEU A 105 13.49 6.05 5.25
CA LEU A 105 12.74 7.26 5.48
C LEU A 105 12.88 7.64 6.96
N VAL A 106 12.93 8.94 7.24
CA VAL A 106 13.03 9.47 8.58
C VAL A 106 11.69 9.27 9.27
N GLU A 107 11.72 8.55 10.40
CA GLU A 107 10.60 8.51 11.33
C GLU A 107 10.50 9.83 12.09
N PHE A 108 9.29 10.31 12.29
CA PHE A 108 9.03 11.53 13.03
C PHE A 108 7.86 11.31 13.98
N ASP A 109 8.02 11.87 15.17
CA ASP A 109 7.04 11.80 16.23
C ASP A 109 6.00 12.91 15.99
N SER A 110 4.91 12.57 15.28
CA SER A 110 3.75 13.44 15.17
C SER A 110 2.61 12.91 16.04
N LEU A 111 1.92 13.85 16.70
CA LEU A 111 0.72 13.59 17.48
C LEU A 111 -0.53 13.47 16.59
N GLN A 112 -0.43 13.79 15.29
CA GLN A 112 -1.52 13.76 14.33
C GLN A 112 -1.20 12.81 13.19
N GLU A 113 -2.08 11.84 12.96
CA GLU A 113 -1.90 10.83 11.91
C GLU A 113 -1.82 11.45 10.51
N GLU A 114 -2.65 12.47 10.22
CA GLU A 114 -2.64 13.17 8.93
C GLU A 114 -1.27 13.80 8.61
N GLU A 115 -0.67 14.49 9.59
CA GLU A 115 0.68 15.07 9.44
C GLU A 115 1.72 13.97 9.21
N TYR A 116 1.56 12.82 9.89
CA TYR A 116 2.38 11.64 9.65
C TYR A 116 2.27 11.08 8.23
N ILE A 117 1.05 10.95 7.69
CA ILE A 117 0.89 10.45 6.33
C ILE A 117 1.44 11.45 5.30
N ILE A 118 1.18 12.74 5.50
CA ILE A 118 1.64 13.78 4.58
C ILE A 118 3.16 13.79 4.53
N ASN A 119 3.85 13.83 5.67
CA ASN A 119 5.31 13.92 5.64
C ASN A 119 5.98 12.60 5.20
N LEU A 120 5.40 11.42 5.52
CA LEU A 120 5.86 10.17 4.91
C LEU A 120 5.74 10.23 3.37
N SER A 121 4.64 10.78 2.86
CA SER A 121 4.42 10.94 1.42
C SER A 121 5.39 11.93 0.79
N GLU A 122 5.65 13.07 1.43
CA GLU A 122 6.67 14.05 1.01
C GLU A 122 8.04 13.38 0.86
N GLN A 123 8.47 12.62 1.87
CA GLN A 123 9.76 11.94 1.85
C GLN A 123 9.85 10.92 0.70
N VAL A 124 8.77 10.19 0.41
CA VAL A 124 8.72 9.26 -0.73
C VAL A 124 8.82 10.02 -2.05
N ILE A 125 8.07 11.12 -2.20
CA ILE A 125 8.07 11.96 -3.40
C ILE A 125 9.48 12.51 -3.66
N ILE A 126 10.14 13.04 -2.63
CA ILE A 126 11.49 13.59 -2.72
C ILE A 126 12.50 12.49 -3.04
N ALA A 127 12.49 11.38 -2.29
CA ALA A 127 13.41 10.27 -2.51
C ALA A 127 13.32 9.71 -3.93
N ILE A 128 12.10 9.62 -4.49
CA ILE A 128 11.89 9.19 -5.88
C ILE A 128 12.31 10.30 -6.85
N GLY A 129 11.96 11.56 -6.59
CA GLY A 129 12.34 12.71 -7.42
C GLY A 129 13.84 12.87 -7.62
N ASP A 130 14.64 12.46 -6.64
CA ASP A 130 16.11 12.43 -6.72
C ASP A 130 16.66 11.27 -7.56
N MET A 131 15.83 10.29 -7.93
CA MET A 131 16.20 9.19 -8.81
C MET A 131 16.12 9.62 -10.29
N TYR A 132 16.99 9.06 -11.14
CA TYR A 132 17.03 9.41 -12.57
C TYR A 132 15.67 9.33 -13.28
N TYR A 133 14.96 8.20 -13.13
CA TYR A 133 13.62 8.03 -13.73
C TYR A 133 12.52 8.74 -12.93
N GLY A 134 12.67 8.78 -11.60
CA GLY A 134 11.69 9.41 -10.72
C GLY A 134 11.64 10.93 -10.84
N TYR A 135 12.71 11.58 -11.30
CA TYR A 135 12.71 13.01 -11.63
C TYR A 135 11.60 13.35 -12.64
N SER A 136 11.45 12.56 -13.71
CA SER A 136 10.36 12.77 -14.67
C SER A 136 8.98 12.57 -14.06
N GLU A 137 8.83 11.60 -13.14
CA GLU A 137 7.58 11.32 -12.44
C GLU A 137 7.18 12.47 -11.52
N LEU A 138 8.18 13.09 -10.87
CA LEU A 138 8.00 14.30 -10.08
C LEU A 138 7.58 15.49 -10.95
N GLN A 139 8.20 15.68 -12.12
CA GLN A 139 7.79 16.76 -13.03
C GLN A 139 6.35 16.56 -13.52
N ASP A 140 5.98 15.34 -13.93
CA ASP A 140 4.59 15.04 -14.34
C ASP A 140 3.60 15.36 -13.21
N PHE A 141 3.95 15.03 -11.96
CA PHE A 141 3.12 15.34 -10.79
C PHE A 141 3.00 16.86 -10.55
N LEU A 142 4.11 17.60 -10.62
CA LEU A 142 4.11 19.05 -10.40
C LEU A 142 3.49 19.83 -11.56
N ASP A 143 3.50 19.29 -12.77
CA ASP A 143 2.79 19.88 -13.92
C ASP A 143 1.27 19.81 -13.72
N ASP A 144 0.77 18.71 -13.15
CA ASP A 144 -0.65 18.56 -12.79
C ASP A 144 -1.02 19.37 -11.53
N TYR A 145 -0.09 19.51 -10.57
CA TYR A 145 -0.28 20.21 -9.30
C TYR A 145 0.82 21.27 -9.03
N PRO A 146 0.82 22.40 -9.76
CA PRO A 146 1.89 23.39 -9.71
C PRO A 146 1.98 24.17 -8.39
N ASP A 147 0.95 24.12 -7.55
CA ASP A 147 0.91 24.80 -6.26
C ASP A 147 1.50 23.94 -5.12
N VAL A 148 1.93 22.69 -5.39
CA VAL A 148 2.61 21.84 -4.42
C VAL A 148 3.97 22.43 -4.07
N VAL A 149 4.26 22.50 -2.76
CA VAL A 149 5.54 22.97 -2.24
C VAL A 149 6.18 21.84 -1.45
N LEU A 150 7.30 21.30 -1.96
CA LEU A 150 8.11 20.31 -1.26
C LEU A 150 9.22 21.00 -0.44
N PRO A 151 9.57 20.46 0.73
CA PRO A 151 10.73 20.96 1.49
C PRO A 151 12.04 20.73 0.71
N ASN A 152 13.00 21.64 0.88
CA ASN A 152 14.35 21.56 0.31
C ASN A 152 15.28 20.67 1.16
#